data_AF-A0A6J8BMJ1-F1
#
_entry.id   AF-A0A6J8BMJ1-F1
#
_cell.length_a   1.000
_cell.length_b   1.000
_cell.length_c   1.000
_cell.angle_alpha   90.00
_cell.angle_beta   90.00
_cell.angle_gamma   90.00
#
_symmetry.space_group_name_H-M   'P 1'
#
loop_
_entity.id
_entity.type
_entity.pdbx_description
1 polymer ?
#
loop_
_entity_poly.entity_id
_entity_poly.type
_entity_poly.pdbx_seq_one_letter_code
_entity_poly.pdbx_strand_id
1 'polypeptide(L)'
;MVWYSVSLFALLYPNSEISWTEIEHIMSNGYWVLFGELNLDAETLTESDCTFNRTIYERGVLQRCPTTFGLHLAPYLKAFYGLITVILLMDLLIALYSDAFNVVQQESEAYWRKIQLNFLEEYCTKTAFPIHLQLLALPGTIFPFFVLKSMDHVDRDELIHVRLKVLKSANGCYR
;
A
#
# COMPACT_ATOMS: atom_id res chain seq x y z
N MET A 1 -16.02 -2.42 -16.01
CA MET A 1 -16.56 -1.24 -15.32
C MET A 1 -17.22 -0.26 -16.29
N VAL A 2 -16.47 0.52 -17.07
CA VAL A 2 -17.04 1.62 -17.91
C VAL A 2 -18.22 1.19 -18.79
N TRP A 3 -18.05 0.14 -19.60
CA TRP A 3 -19.12 -0.37 -20.48
C TRP A 3 -20.37 -0.78 -19.72
N TYR A 4 -20.19 -1.50 -18.62
CA TYR A 4 -21.29 -1.94 -17.76
C TYR A 4 -22.03 -0.74 -17.16
N SER A 5 -21.29 0.21 -16.56
CA SER A 5 -21.87 1.40 -15.93
C SER A 5 -22.68 2.24 -16.91
N VAL A 6 -22.14 2.49 -18.11
CA VAL A 6 -22.82 3.28 -19.15
C VAL A 6 -24.05 2.53 -19.68
N SER A 7 -23.95 1.22 -19.88
CA SER A 7 -25.07 0.41 -20.38
C SER A 7 -26.21 0.33 -19.36
N LEU A 8 -25.89 0.13 -18.08
CA LEU A 8 -26.87 0.12 -17.00
C LEU A 8 -27.55 1.48 -16.89
N PHE A 9 -26.78 2.58 -16.93
CA PHE A 9 -27.34 3.93 -16.90
C PHE A 9 -28.27 4.20 -18.09
N ALA A 10 -27.87 3.81 -19.30
CA ALA A 10 -28.70 3.96 -20.49
C ALA A 10 -30.02 3.15 -20.42
N LEU A 11 -30.00 2.02 -19.72
CA LEU A 11 -31.17 1.17 -19.51
C LEU A 11 -32.13 1.74 -18.46
N LEU A 12 -31.62 2.35 -17.38
CA LEU A 12 -32.43 2.98 -16.34
C LEU A 12 -32.98 4.35 -16.76
N TYR A 13 -32.18 5.16 -17.44
CA TYR A 13 -32.50 6.54 -17.78
C TYR A 13 -32.33 6.80 -19.29
N PRO A 14 -33.27 6.37 -20.14
CA PRO A 14 -33.19 6.64 -21.57
C PRO A 14 -33.26 8.15 -21.86
N ASN A 15 -32.54 8.59 -22.90
CA ASN A 15 -32.52 9.99 -23.35
C ASN A 15 -32.16 10.99 -22.23
N SER A 16 -31.25 10.63 -21.33
CA SER A 16 -30.65 11.54 -20.37
C SER A 16 -29.54 12.35 -21.02
N GLU A 17 -29.40 13.61 -20.61
CA GLU A 17 -28.25 14.43 -20.98
C GLU A 17 -27.10 14.09 -20.04
N ILE A 18 -25.90 13.91 -20.62
CA ILE A 18 -24.72 13.54 -19.86
C ILE A 18 -24.05 14.81 -19.37
N SER A 19 -24.07 15.03 -18.05
CA SER A 19 -23.30 16.08 -17.37
C SER A 19 -22.05 15.49 -16.71
N TRP A 20 -21.08 16.33 -16.37
CA TRP A 20 -19.85 15.89 -15.68
C TRP A 20 -20.14 15.25 -14.32
N THR A 21 -21.11 15.79 -13.57
CA THR A 21 -21.52 15.25 -12.26
C THR A 21 -22.17 13.88 -12.40
N GLU A 22 -22.92 13.65 -13.48
CA GLU A 22 -23.57 12.36 -13.73
C GLU A 22 -22.55 11.28 -14.10
N ILE A 23 -21.52 11.62 -14.88
CA ILE A 23 -20.43 10.69 -15.22
C ILE A 23 -19.72 10.20 -13.96
N GLU A 24 -19.44 11.10 -13.02
CA GLU A 24 -18.82 10.75 -11.74
C GLU A 24 -19.70 9.77 -10.96
N HIS A 25 -21.00 10.04 -10.88
CA HIS A 25 -21.96 9.17 -10.21
C HIS A 25 -22.08 7.78 -10.88
N ILE A 26 -22.16 7.74 -12.21
CA ILE A 26 -22.20 6.50 -13.00
C ILE A 26 -20.95 5.65 -12.77
N MET A 27 -19.77 6.29 -12.77
CA MET A 27 -18.50 5.60 -12.57
C MET A 27 -18.35 5.11 -11.13
N SER A 28 -18.71 5.94 -10.14
CA SER A 28 -18.67 5.59 -8.72
C SER A 28 -19.59 4.38 -8.44
N ASN A 29 -20.83 4.40 -8.95
CA ASN A 29 -21.76 3.29 -8.78
C ASN A 29 -21.20 1.96 -9.36
N GLY A 30 -20.61 2.01 -10.56
CA GLY A 30 -19.98 0.82 -11.15
C GLY A 30 -18.75 0.32 -10.41
N TYR A 31 -18.04 1.20 -9.70
CA TYR A 31 -16.93 0.86 -8.82
C TYR A 31 -17.45 0.17 -7.54
N TRP A 32 -18.48 0.70 -6.88
CA TRP A 32 -19.05 0.10 -5.66
C TRP A 32 -19.59 -1.32 -5.87
N VAL A 33 -20.14 -1.60 -7.06
CA VAL A 33 -20.58 -2.97 -7.43
C VAL A 33 -19.42 -3.98 -7.38
N LEU A 34 -18.18 -3.58 -7.62
CA LEU A 34 -17.00 -4.46 -7.49
C LEU A 34 -16.76 -4.90 -6.05
N PHE A 35 -17.10 -4.05 -5.08
CA PHE A 35 -16.95 -4.32 -3.64
C PHE A 35 -18.19 -5.00 -3.04
N GLY A 36 -19.20 -5.28 -3.85
CA GLY A 36 -20.46 -5.91 -3.41
C GLY A 36 -21.49 -4.92 -2.88
N GLU A 37 -21.25 -3.61 -2.99
CA GLU A 37 -22.23 -2.59 -2.63
C GLU A 37 -23.11 -2.27 -3.85
N LEU A 38 -24.38 -2.68 -3.77
CA LEU A 38 -25.29 -2.66 -4.92
C LEU A 38 -26.14 -1.39 -5.03
N ASN A 39 -26.13 -0.50 -4.03
CA ASN A 39 -26.87 0.78 -3.98
C ASN A 39 -28.26 0.69 -4.64
N LEU A 40 -29.09 -0.24 -4.14
CA LEU A 40 -30.43 -0.51 -4.70
C LEU A 40 -31.40 0.63 -4.35
N ASP A 41 -31.16 1.37 -3.28
CA ASP A 41 -32.06 2.41 -2.78
C ASP A 41 -32.27 3.56 -3.78
N ALA A 42 -31.22 3.92 -4.54
CA ALA A 42 -31.30 4.91 -5.60
C ALA A 42 -32.10 4.42 -6.82
N GLU A 43 -32.30 3.12 -6.94
CA GLU A 43 -33.00 2.49 -8.05
C GLU A 43 -34.43 2.08 -7.66
N THR A 44 -34.75 1.95 -6.37
CA THR A 44 -36.10 1.64 -5.86
C THR A 44 -36.95 2.87 -5.54
N LEU A 45 -36.57 4.05 -6.04
CA LEU A 45 -37.33 5.29 -5.81
C LEU A 45 -38.80 5.09 -6.21
N THR A 46 -39.70 5.32 -5.26
CA THR A 46 -41.15 5.28 -5.47
C THR A 46 -41.60 6.54 -6.22
N GLU A 47 -42.69 6.45 -7.00
CA GLU A 47 -43.23 7.56 -7.81
C GLU A 47 -43.48 8.87 -7.04
N SER A 48 -43.51 8.85 -5.71
CA SER A 48 -43.64 10.03 -4.85
C SER A 48 -42.41 10.94 -4.83
N ASP A 49 -41.20 10.40 -5.05
CA ASP A 49 -39.92 11.10 -4.79
C ASP A 49 -39.12 11.41 -6.07
N CYS A 50 -39.68 11.08 -7.23
CA CYS A 50 -39.00 11.25 -8.52
C CYS A 50 -39.96 11.79 -9.60
N THR A 51 -39.40 12.33 -10.69
CA THR A 51 -40.19 12.91 -11.79
C THR A 51 -39.74 12.42 -13.16
N PHE A 52 -40.69 12.23 -14.07
CA PHE A 52 -40.41 11.99 -15.49
C PHE A 52 -40.36 13.29 -16.31
N ASN A 53 -40.76 14.44 -15.73
CA ASN A 53 -40.87 15.69 -16.46
C ASN A 53 -39.51 16.40 -16.61
N ARG A 54 -39.11 16.64 -17.87
CA ARG A 54 -37.89 17.33 -18.26
C ARG A 54 -37.59 18.61 -17.49
N THR A 55 -38.58 19.47 -17.42
CA THR A 55 -38.42 20.80 -16.82
C THR A 55 -38.23 20.76 -15.31
N ILE A 56 -38.58 19.66 -14.65
CA ILE A 56 -38.55 19.56 -13.18
C ILE A 56 -37.20 18.99 -12.72
N TYR A 57 -36.67 17.96 -13.39
CA TYR A 57 -35.35 17.42 -13.05
C TYR A 57 -34.19 18.32 -13.51
N GLU A 58 -34.31 19.05 -14.63
CA GLU A 58 -33.26 20.00 -15.07
C GLU A 58 -33.12 21.18 -14.10
N ARG A 59 -34.20 21.53 -13.40
CA ARG A 59 -34.18 22.55 -12.34
C ARG A 59 -33.69 22.02 -10.99
N GLY A 60 -33.35 20.73 -10.89
CA GLY A 60 -32.86 20.10 -9.68
C GLY A 60 -33.87 20.00 -8.55
N VAL A 61 -35.18 20.11 -8.84
CA VAL A 61 -36.23 20.07 -7.81
C VAL A 61 -36.49 18.63 -7.35
N LEU A 62 -36.47 17.67 -8.29
CA LEU A 62 -36.68 16.23 -8.07
C LEU A 62 -35.78 15.44 -9.03
N GLN A 63 -35.27 14.27 -8.60
CA GLN A 63 -34.45 13.40 -9.43
C GLN A 63 -35.30 12.69 -10.51
N ARG A 64 -34.68 12.27 -11.62
CA ARG A 64 -35.34 11.42 -12.63
C ARG A 64 -35.73 10.07 -12.03
N CYS A 65 -36.92 9.58 -12.38
CA CYS A 65 -37.32 8.20 -12.07
C CYS A 65 -36.66 7.19 -13.02
N PRO A 66 -36.28 5.99 -12.54
CA PRO A 66 -35.84 4.89 -13.39
C PRO A 66 -37.00 4.29 -14.19
N THR A 67 -36.69 3.62 -15.31
CA THR A 67 -37.69 2.84 -16.06
C THR A 67 -38.17 1.63 -15.27
N THR A 68 -39.44 1.24 -15.42
CA THR A 68 -40.02 0.05 -14.76
C THR A 68 -39.29 -1.24 -15.18
N PHE A 69 -38.91 -1.34 -16.45
CA PHE A 69 -38.10 -2.45 -16.95
C PHE A 69 -36.70 -2.46 -16.33
N GLY A 70 -36.06 -1.30 -16.23
CA GLY A 70 -34.75 -1.16 -15.63
C GLY A 70 -34.72 -1.50 -14.15
N LEU A 71 -35.73 -1.06 -13.40
CA LEU A 71 -35.89 -1.36 -11.98
C LEU A 71 -35.85 -2.87 -11.70
N HIS A 72 -36.56 -3.66 -12.49
CA HIS A 72 -36.60 -5.12 -12.30
C HIS A 72 -35.29 -5.80 -12.74
N LEU A 73 -34.65 -5.31 -13.81
CA LEU A 73 -33.49 -5.98 -14.39
C LEU A 73 -32.16 -5.58 -13.74
N ALA A 74 -32.03 -4.34 -13.25
CA ALA A 74 -30.83 -3.79 -12.62
C ALA A 74 -30.21 -4.67 -11.52
N PRO A 75 -30.96 -5.18 -10.53
CA PRO A 75 -30.37 -6.00 -9.47
C PRO A 75 -29.74 -7.29 -10.01
N TYR A 76 -30.34 -7.91 -11.03
CA TYR A 76 -29.80 -9.13 -11.63
C TYR A 76 -28.52 -8.85 -12.43
N LEU A 77 -28.51 -7.77 -13.22
CA LEU A 77 -27.31 -7.34 -13.97
C LEU A 77 -26.15 -7.01 -13.02
N LYS A 78 -26.44 -6.30 -11.93
CA LYS A 78 -25.48 -5.97 -10.85
C LYS A 78 -24.89 -7.22 -10.22
N ALA A 79 -25.74 -8.16 -9.82
CA ALA A 79 -25.31 -9.41 -9.21
C ALA A 79 -24.43 -10.24 -10.15
N PHE A 80 -24.84 -10.38 -11.42
CA PHE A 80 -24.08 -11.17 -12.40
C PHE A 80 -22.74 -10.53 -12.76
N TYR A 81 -22.71 -9.21 -12.99
CA TYR A 81 -21.48 -8.48 -13.26
C TYR A 81 -20.52 -8.51 -12.06
N GLY A 82 -21.03 -8.30 -10.84
CA GLY A 82 -20.26 -8.40 -9.61
C GLY A 82 -19.67 -9.80 -9.43
N LEU A 83 -20.47 -10.85 -9.61
CA LEU A 83 -20.02 -12.24 -9.49
C LEU A 83 -18.92 -12.58 -10.49
N ILE A 84 -19.11 -12.26 -11.77
CA ILE A 84 -18.09 -12.52 -12.80
C ILE A 84 -16.79 -11.80 -12.46
N THR A 85 -16.89 -10.51 -12.12
CA THR A 85 -15.70 -9.70 -11.89
C THR A 85 -14.97 -10.17 -10.65
N VAL A 86 -15.67 -10.42 -9.54
CA VAL A 86 -15.04 -10.89 -8.30
C VAL A 86 -14.41 -12.26 -8.48
N ILE A 87 -15.11 -13.23 -9.07
CA ILE A 87 -14.56 -14.59 -9.24
C ILE A 87 -13.36 -14.55 -10.20
N LEU A 88 -13.55 -14.06 -11.43
CA LEU A 88 -12.48 -14.10 -12.43
C LEU A 88 -11.28 -13.22 -12.05
N LEU A 89 -11.52 -12.01 -11.55
CA LEU A 89 -10.45 -11.08 -11.23
C LEU A 89 -9.72 -11.49 -9.95
N MET A 90 -10.43 -11.96 -8.93
CA MET A 90 -9.80 -12.37 -7.68
C MET A 90 -9.04 -13.69 -7.86
N ASP A 91 -9.60 -14.66 -8.59
CA ASP A 91 -8.90 -15.92 -8.87
C ASP A 91 -7.61 -15.68 -9.67
N LEU A 92 -7.66 -14.80 -10.68
CA LEU A 92 -6.48 -14.43 -11.45
C LEU A 92 -5.47 -13.63 -10.61
N LEU A 93 -5.94 -12.70 -9.77
CA LEU A 93 -5.08 -11.89 -8.91
C LEU A 93 -4.35 -12.74 -7.88
N ILE A 94 -5.05 -13.70 -7.26
CA ILE A 94 -4.46 -14.65 -6.32
C ILE A 94 -3.40 -15.50 -7.02
N ALA A 95 -3.66 -15.97 -8.24
CA ALA A 95 -2.70 -16.76 -9.00
C ALA A 95 -1.41 -15.96 -9.31
N LEU A 96 -1.54 -14.72 -9.78
CA LEU A 96 -0.41 -13.84 -10.08
C LEU A 96 0.37 -13.48 -8.81
N TYR A 97 -0.33 -13.17 -7.72
CA TYR A 97 0.32 -12.84 -6.44
C TYR A 97 1.05 -14.05 -5.87
N SER A 98 0.45 -15.24 -5.92
CA SER A 98 1.09 -16.46 -5.43
C SER A 98 2.36 -16.78 -6.21
N ASP A 99 2.33 -16.65 -7.54
CA ASP A 99 3.50 -16.87 -8.39
C ASP A 99 4.60 -15.83 -8.10
N ALA A 100 4.26 -14.54 -8.09
CA ALA A 100 5.20 -13.47 -7.77
C ALA A 100 5.78 -13.61 -6.35
N PHE A 101 4.95 -13.97 -5.36
CA PHE A 101 5.38 -14.18 -3.99
C PHE A 101 6.38 -15.34 -3.90
N ASN A 102 6.14 -16.44 -4.61
CA ASN A 102 7.06 -17.58 -4.60
C ASN A 102 8.44 -17.21 -5.16
N VAL A 103 8.48 -16.46 -6.27
CA VAL A 103 9.74 -15.98 -6.87
C VAL A 103 10.45 -14.99 -5.94
N VAL A 104 9.73 -14.00 -5.40
CA VAL A 104 10.30 -12.99 -4.50
C VAL A 104 10.78 -13.62 -3.19
N GLN A 105 10.05 -14.56 -2.62
CA GLN A 105 10.43 -15.22 -1.38
C GLN A 105 11.77 -15.96 -1.53
N GLN A 106 11.96 -16.69 -2.63
CA GLN A 106 13.21 -17.45 -2.89
C GLN A 106 14.44 -16.54 -2.98
N GLU A 107 14.33 -15.40 -3.66
CA GLU A 107 15.42 -14.41 -3.77
C GLU A 107 15.61 -13.62 -2.46
N SER A 108 14.51 -13.27 -1.79
CA SER A 108 14.54 -12.42 -0.60
C SER A 108 15.15 -13.10 0.61
N GLU A 109 15.11 -14.44 0.73
CA GLU A 109 15.74 -15.16 1.84
C GLU A 109 17.28 -15.07 1.81
N ALA A 110 17.89 -15.08 0.63
CA ALA A 110 19.31 -14.86 0.46
C ALA A 110 19.67 -13.39 0.78
N TYR A 111 18.86 -12.46 0.28
CA TYR A 111 19.02 -11.04 0.56
C TYR A 111 18.85 -10.70 2.04
N TRP A 112 17.87 -11.29 2.71
CA TRP A 112 17.60 -11.12 4.15
C TRP A 112 18.77 -11.61 4.98
N ARG A 113 19.37 -12.77 4.65
CA ARG A 113 20.59 -13.24 5.30
C ARG A 113 21.76 -12.27 5.09
N LYS A 114 21.91 -11.69 3.90
CA LYS A 114 22.95 -10.68 3.64
C LYS A 114 22.71 -9.40 4.46
N ILE A 115 21.47 -8.94 4.53
CA ILE A 115 21.08 -7.80 5.37
C ILE A 115 21.38 -8.09 6.84
N GLN A 116 20.99 -9.26 7.36
CA GLN A 116 21.24 -9.63 8.74
C GLN A 116 22.73 -9.70 9.07
N LEU A 117 23.55 -10.25 8.17
CA LEU A 117 25.00 -10.29 8.34
C LEU A 117 25.62 -8.89 8.33
N ASN A 118 25.18 -8.03 7.41
CA ASN A 118 25.65 -6.65 7.33
C ASN A 118 25.27 -5.84 8.58
N PHE A 119 24.04 -6.04 9.09
CA PHE A 119 23.64 -5.44 10.36
C PHE A 119 24.48 -5.96 11.52
N LEU A 120 24.72 -7.27 11.61
CA LEU A 120 25.54 -7.86 12.67
C LEU A 120 26.96 -7.26 12.67
N GLU A 121 27.58 -7.12 11.50
CA GLU A 121 28.89 -6.47 11.35
C GLU A 121 28.87 -5.01 11.82
N GLU A 122 27.85 -4.24 11.44
CA GLU A 122 27.70 -2.85 11.87
C GLU A 122 27.48 -2.73 13.39
N TYR A 123 26.69 -3.62 14.00
CA TYR A 123 26.46 -3.64 15.44
C TYR A 123 27.72 -4.04 16.22
N CYS A 124 28.52 -4.96 15.69
CA CYS A 124 29.78 -5.36 16.32
C CYS A 124 30.86 -4.27 16.26
N THR A 125 30.83 -3.39 15.25
CA THR A 125 31.81 -2.31 15.10
C THR A 125 31.41 -1.03 15.86
N LYS A 126 30.13 -0.83 16.16
CA LYS A 126 29.64 0.33 16.90
C LYS A 126 29.70 0.13 18.43
N THR A 127 29.86 1.23 19.16
CA THR A 127 29.93 1.24 20.64
C THR A 127 28.71 0.55 21.25
N ALA A 128 28.92 -0.33 22.22
CA ALA A 128 27.88 -1.12 22.89
C ALA A 128 26.84 -0.30 23.69
N PHE A 129 26.97 1.02 23.75
CA PHE A 129 26.08 1.90 24.50
C PHE A 129 24.94 2.40 23.62
N PRO A 130 23.69 2.41 24.12
CA PRO A 130 22.56 2.97 23.37
C PRO A 130 22.79 4.45 23.08
N ILE A 131 22.13 4.97 22.04
CA ILE A 131 22.30 6.34 21.52
C ILE A 131 22.25 7.41 22.64
N HIS A 132 21.44 7.20 23.68
CA HIS A 132 21.31 8.13 24.81
C HIS A 132 22.48 8.12 25.82
N LEU A 133 23.30 7.07 25.86
CA LEU A 133 24.46 6.92 26.76
C LEU A 133 25.80 7.11 26.04
N GLN A 134 25.78 7.41 24.75
CA GLN A 134 26.99 7.52 23.92
C GLN A 134 27.94 8.64 24.39
N LEU A 135 27.40 9.69 25.01
CA LEU A 135 28.16 10.82 25.55
C LEU A 135 29.09 10.42 26.72
N LEU A 136 28.73 9.38 27.47
CA LEU A 136 29.51 8.87 28.61
C LEU A 136 30.67 7.95 28.16
N ALA A 137 30.58 7.37 26.96
CA ALA A 137 31.62 6.54 26.36
C ALA A 137 32.69 7.35 25.59
N LEU A 138 32.42 8.62 25.25
CA LEU A 138 33.36 9.54 24.59
C LEU A 138 34.73 9.69 25.30
N PRO A 139 34.81 9.88 26.63
CA PRO A 139 36.12 9.96 27.29
C PRO A 139 36.93 8.66 27.14
N GLY A 140 36.25 7.50 27.11
CA GLY A 140 36.88 6.20 26.90
C GLY A 140 37.45 5.98 25.49
N THR A 141 36.94 6.70 24.48
CA THR A 141 37.45 6.66 23.10
C THR A 141 38.45 7.77 22.78
N ILE A 142 38.33 8.94 23.41
CA ILE A 142 39.24 10.08 23.24
C ILE A 142 40.57 9.86 23.99
N PHE A 143 40.53 9.26 25.19
CA PHE A 143 41.73 8.98 26.00
C PHE A 143 42.77 8.09 25.29
N PRO A 144 42.42 6.92 24.70
CA PRO A 144 43.38 6.12 23.95
C PRO A 144 43.86 6.81 22.66
N PHE A 145 43.05 7.66 22.03
CA PHE A 145 43.47 8.45 20.86
C PHE A 145 44.53 9.50 21.22
N PHE A 146 44.39 10.16 22.37
CA PHE A 146 45.40 11.07 22.92
C PHE A 146 46.68 10.35 23.34
N VAL A 147 46.57 9.19 23.98
CA VAL A 147 47.71 8.35 24.37
C VAL A 147 48.46 7.84 23.13
N LEU A 148 47.76 7.36 22.09
CA LEU A 148 48.38 6.94 20.82
C LEU A 148 49.08 8.10 20.10
N LYS A 149 48.51 9.31 20.12
CA LYS A 149 49.14 10.52 19.57
C LYS A 149 50.36 10.96 20.39
N SER A 150 50.35 10.72 21.70
CA SER A 150 51.52 10.94 22.57
C SER A 150 52.62 9.89 22.38
N MET A 151 52.27 8.67 21.95
CA MET A 151 53.21 7.56 21.72
C MET A 151 53.78 7.51 20.29
N ASP A 152 53.34 8.37 19.38
CA ASP A 152 53.89 8.47 18.00
C ASP A 152 55.37 8.94 17.98
N HIS A 153 55.94 9.27 19.15
CA HIS A 153 57.35 9.57 19.35
C HIS A 153 58.18 8.36 19.85
N VAL A 154 57.53 7.20 20.08
CA VAL A 154 58.11 5.95 20.60
C VAL A 154 58.03 4.84 19.53
N ASP A 155 58.99 3.92 19.57
CA ASP A 155 59.37 2.95 18.54
C ASP A 155 58.22 2.18 17.85
N ARG A 156 58.36 1.95 16.53
CA ARG A 156 57.28 1.51 15.61
C ARG A 156 56.73 0.11 15.91
N ASP A 157 57.53 -0.74 16.57
CA ASP A 157 57.20 -2.15 16.81
C ASP A 157 56.29 -2.35 18.04
N GLU A 158 56.35 -1.47 19.06
CA GLU A 158 55.39 -1.49 20.18
C GLU A 158 54.01 -0.96 19.78
N LEU A 159 53.97 0.02 18.86
CA LEU A 159 52.74 0.66 18.40
C LEU A 159 51.79 -0.32 17.71
N ILE A 160 52.33 -1.29 16.96
CA ILE A 160 51.55 -2.32 16.25
C ILE A 160 50.87 -3.26 17.25
N HIS A 161 51.59 -3.67 18.31
CA HIS A 161 51.07 -4.58 19.33
C HIS A 161 49.95 -3.96 20.18
N VAL A 162 50.08 -2.67 20.51
CA VAL A 162 49.05 -1.93 21.27
C VAL A 162 47.80 -1.71 20.41
N ARG A 163 47.97 -1.33 19.14
CA ARG A 163 46.85 -1.11 18.20
C ARG A 163 46.07 -2.40 17.92
N LEU A 164 46.76 -3.54 17.78
CA LEU A 164 46.13 -4.86 17.67
C LEU A 164 45.36 -5.26 18.94
N LYS A 165 45.88 -4.97 20.15
CA LYS A 165 45.17 -5.26 21.41
C LYS A 165 43.89 -4.44 21.59
N VAL A 166 43.93 -3.16 21.24
CA VAL A 166 42.75 -2.28 21.33
C VAL A 166 41.68 -2.69 20.32
N LEU A 167 42.07 -3.01 19.08
CA LEU A 167 41.14 -3.52 18.07
C LEU A 167 40.55 -4.89 18.42
N LYS A 168 41.35 -5.79 19.01
CA LYS A 168 40.90 -7.11 19.43
C LYS A 168 39.99 -7.07 20.67
N SER A 169 40.16 -6.08 21.55
CA SER A 169 39.26 -5.84 22.68
C SER A 169 37.94 -5.16 22.27
N ALA A 170 37.95 -4.40 21.17
CA ALA A 170 36.73 -3.82 20.60
C ALA A 170 35.92 -4.86 19.79
N ASN A 171 36.60 -5.75 19.08
CA ASN A 171 35.99 -6.75 18.19
C ASN A 171 35.63 -8.08 18.91
N GLY A 172 35.18 -8.03 20.18
CA GLY A 172 34.77 -9.21 20.96
C GLY A 172 33.59 -10.02 20.40
N CYS A 173 33.16 -9.72 19.18
CA CYS A 173 32.08 -10.36 18.44
C CYS A 173 32.50 -11.57 17.59
N TYR A 174 33.79 -11.75 17.29
CA TYR A 174 34.25 -12.88 16.48
C TYR A 174 34.69 -14.04 17.38
N ARG A 175 33.74 -14.85 17.82
CA ARG A 175 33.98 -16.21 18.31
C ARG A 175 32.97 -17.17 17.70
#